data_AF-A0A074Y1A7-F1
#
_entry.id   AF-A0A074Y1A7-F1
#
_cell.length_a   1.000
_cell.length_b   1.000
_cell.length_c   1.000
_cell.angle_alpha   90.00
_cell.angle_beta   90.00
_cell.angle_gamma   90.00
#
_symmetry.space_group_name_H-M   'P 1'
#
loop_
_entity.id
_entity.type
_entity.pdbx_description
1 polymer ?
#
loop_
_entity_poly.entity_id
_entity_poly.type
_entity_poly.pdbx_seq_one_letter_code
_entity_poly.pdbx_strand_id
1 'polypeptide(L)'
;MTSLPLLICSLGNPGAAYANTLHSAGHNVVAALATLLQTSQFTKDRSYGNGSLTRSYSPETPWTLWQSPTYMNESGKGVSSAYRTWIRENPQGRLVVVHDELEKPLGSVTVRDKEGLSARGHNGLKSCLASLGGVKFVRVGVGIGRPVSRAPDDVARYVLKKMTPVERQKVEGSAEDVINKLLAVRG
;
A
#
# COMPACT_ATOMS: atom_id res chain seq x y z
N MET A 1 3.08 -16.73 20.88
CA MET A 1 1.99 -16.19 20.04
C MET A 1 2.47 -16.26 18.61
N THR A 2 1.75 -16.93 17.71
CA THR A 2 2.08 -16.93 16.28
C THR A 2 1.87 -15.52 15.74
N SER A 3 2.84 -15.00 14.99
CA SER A 3 2.73 -13.72 14.30
C SER A 3 1.57 -13.75 13.29
N LEU A 4 0.95 -12.60 13.08
CA LEU A 4 -0.21 -12.46 12.22
C LEU A 4 0.23 -12.43 10.74
N PRO A 5 -0.26 -13.34 9.87
CA PRO A 5 -0.03 -13.24 8.44
C PRO A 5 -0.68 -11.98 7.88
N LEU A 6 0.05 -11.23 7.04
CA LEU A 6 -0.46 -10.02 6.40
C LEU A 6 -0.27 -10.10 4.89
N LEU A 7 -1.32 -9.75 4.14
CA LEU A 7 -1.20 -9.37 2.74
C LEU A 7 -1.10 -7.85 2.67
N ILE A 8 0.09 -7.35 2.35
CA ILE A 8 0.38 -5.91 2.26
C ILE A 8 0.34 -5.50 0.80
N CYS A 9 -0.81 -4.98 0.36
CA CYS A 9 -1.03 -4.46 -0.98
C CYS A 9 -0.71 -2.98 -1.03
N SER A 10 0.17 -2.57 -1.95
CA SER A 10 0.41 -1.15 -2.22
C SER A 10 -0.34 -0.66 -3.45
N LEU A 11 -0.77 0.60 -3.38
CA LEU A 11 -1.41 1.31 -4.47
C LEU A 11 -0.40 2.27 -5.13
N GLY A 12 -0.51 2.39 -6.45
CA GLY A 12 0.34 3.24 -7.28
C GLY A 12 0.07 2.98 -8.76
N ASN A 13 0.36 3.96 -9.61
CA ASN A 13 0.17 3.81 -11.05
C ASN A 13 1.35 3.03 -11.69
N PRO A 14 1.09 2.16 -12.68
CA PRO A 14 2.12 1.36 -13.34
C PRO A 14 2.90 2.18 -14.38
N GLY A 15 4.15 1.76 -14.65
CA GLY A 15 4.96 2.31 -15.74
C GLY A 15 5.90 3.46 -15.34
N ALA A 16 6.93 3.67 -16.15
CA ALA A 16 8.03 4.61 -15.87
C ALA A 16 7.56 6.07 -15.67
N ALA A 17 6.50 6.46 -16.38
CA ALA A 17 5.89 7.80 -16.26
C ALA A 17 5.37 8.07 -14.83
N TYR A 18 4.99 7.05 -14.06
CA TYR A 18 4.42 7.20 -12.71
C TYR A 18 5.34 6.70 -11.59
N ALA A 19 6.43 6.03 -11.93
CA ALA A 19 7.46 5.63 -10.96
C ALA A 19 7.95 6.84 -10.14
N ASN A 20 8.08 6.70 -8.83
CA ASN A 20 8.53 7.79 -7.94
C ASN A 20 7.65 9.06 -7.95
N THR A 21 6.39 9.01 -8.41
CA THR A 21 5.43 10.10 -8.11
C THR A 21 4.98 10.03 -6.66
N LEU A 22 4.44 11.13 -6.11
CA LEU A 22 3.85 11.12 -4.77
C LEU A 22 2.72 10.08 -4.66
N HIS A 23 1.95 9.88 -5.74
CA HIS A 23 0.91 8.85 -5.81
C HIS A 23 1.44 7.41 -5.84
N SER A 24 2.74 7.23 -6.03
CA SER A 24 3.43 5.95 -5.94
C SER A 24 4.10 5.74 -4.58
N ALA A 25 3.87 6.61 -3.59
CA ALA A 25 4.48 6.49 -2.25
C ALA A 25 4.23 5.11 -1.63
N GLY A 26 3.03 4.53 -1.81
CA GLY A 26 2.73 3.17 -1.36
C GLY A 26 3.65 2.11 -1.99
N HIS A 27 3.88 2.18 -3.31
CA HIS A 27 4.81 1.28 -4.00
C HIS A 27 6.26 1.45 -3.48
N ASN A 28 6.72 2.69 -3.30
CA ASN A 28 8.09 2.95 -2.83
C ASN A 28 8.31 2.43 -1.40
N VAL A 29 7.36 2.64 -0.50
CA VAL A 29 7.44 2.12 0.87
C VAL A 29 7.41 0.59 0.88
N VAL A 30 6.53 -0.05 0.08
CA VAL A 30 6.50 -1.52 0.00
C VAL A 30 7.75 -2.11 -0.63
N ALA A 31 8.39 -1.40 -1.57
CA ALA A 31 9.69 -1.80 -2.09
C ALA A 31 10.79 -1.70 -1.01
N ALA A 32 10.81 -0.62 -0.21
CA ALA A 32 11.74 -0.48 0.90
C ALA A 32 11.51 -1.54 2.00
N LEU A 33 10.24 -1.86 2.30
CA LEU A 33 9.88 -2.98 3.19
C LEU A 33 10.45 -4.30 2.69
N ALA A 34 10.35 -4.58 1.39
CA ALA A 34 10.89 -5.80 0.80
C ALA A 34 12.41 -5.93 1.02
N THR A 35 13.14 -4.80 0.96
CA THR A 35 14.58 -4.74 1.26
C THR A 35 14.87 -4.98 2.74
N LEU A 36 14.16 -4.30 3.65
CA LEU A 36 14.35 -4.46 5.10
C LEU A 36 14.02 -5.88 5.57
N LEU A 37 12.97 -6.48 5.00
CA LEU A 37 12.55 -7.85 5.28
C LEU A 37 13.36 -8.92 4.52
N GLN A 38 14.38 -8.51 3.75
CA GLN A 38 15.26 -9.38 2.98
C GLN A 38 14.52 -10.38 2.09
N THR A 39 13.43 -9.93 1.47
CA THR A 39 12.63 -10.76 0.57
C THR A 39 13.30 -10.91 -0.80
N SER A 40 12.87 -11.90 -1.58
CA SER A 40 13.28 -12.02 -2.98
C SER A 40 12.72 -10.87 -3.84
N GLN A 41 13.19 -10.75 -5.08
CA GLN A 41 12.63 -9.79 -6.02
C GLN A 41 11.12 -10.02 -6.24
N PHE A 42 10.38 -8.92 -6.42
CA PHE A 42 8.99 -8.97 -6.82
C PHE A 42 8.83 -9.71 -8.16
N THR A 43 7.98 -10.73 -8.19
CA THR A 43 7.65 -11.49 -9.40
C THR A 43 6.17 -11.37 -9.70
N LYS A 44 5.83 -11.26 -10.99
CA LYS A 44 4.44 -11.17 -11.43
C LYS A 44 3.74 -12.52 -11.25
N ASP A 45 2.58 -12.51 -10.60
CA ASP A 45 1.74 -13.70 -10.44
C ASP A 45 0.32 -13.45 -10.92
N ARG A 46 -0.10 -14.24 -11.92
CA ARG A 46 -1.44 -14.14 -12.52
C ARG A 46 -2.54 -14.53 -11.53
N SER A 47 -2.26 -15.45 -10.62
CA SER A 47 -3.22 -15.94 -9.62
C SER A 47 -3.54 -14.88 -8.56
N TYR A 48 -2.66 -13.88 -8.42
CA TYR A 48 -2.79 -12.77 -7.48
C TYR A 48 -3.15 -11.47 -8.21
N GLY A 49 -4.12 -11.54 -9.14
CA GLY A 49 -4.63 -10.35 -9.83
C GLY A 49 -3.60 -9.68 -10.74
N ASN A 50 -2.64 -10.45 -11.27
CA ASN A 50 -1.50 -9.98 -12.10
C ASN A 50 -0.53 -9.03 -11.40
N GLY A 51 -0.62 -8.85 -10.08
CA GLY A 51 0.32 -7.99 -9.37
C GLY A 51 1.68 -8.66 -9.20
N SER A 52 2.66 -7.82 -8.90
CA SER A 52 4.00 -8.29 -8.55
C SER A 52 4.05 -8.55 -7.06
N LEU A 53 4.56 -9.71 -6.65
CA LEU A 53 4.59 -10.12 -5.25
C LEU A 53 5.94 -10.65 -4.81
N THR A 54 6.19 -10.54 -3.52
CA THR A 54 7.29 -11.21 -2.82
C THR A 54 6.84 -11.56 -1.40
N ARG A 55 7.55 -12.46 -0.73
CA ARG A 55 7.18 -12.99 0.58
C ARG A 55 8.35 -12.88 1.54
N SER A 56 8.06 -12.48 2.78
CA SER A 56 8.97 -12.69 3.89
C SER A 56 8.74 -14.09 4.45
N TYR A 57 9.84 -14.82 4.64
CA TYR A 57 9.85 -16.15 5.25
C TYR A 57 10.19 -16.11 6.73
N SER A 58 10.32 -14.92 7.32
CA SER A 58 10.54 -14.76 8.76
C SER A 58 9.29 -15.18 9.53
N PRO A 59 9.42 -16.03 10.57
CA PRO A 59 8.32 -16.34 11.48
C PRO A 59 7.78 -15.13 12.23
N GLU A 60 8.51 -14.01 12.31
CA GLU A 60 8.03 -12.79 13.00
C GLU A 60 7.15 -11.94 12.08
N THR A 61 7.38 -12.02 10.78
CA THR A 61 6.68 -11.23 9.75
C THR A 61 6.27 -12.15 8.59
N PRO A 62 5.30 -13.07 8.76
CA PRO A 62 4.79 -13.94 7.70
C PRO A 62 3.95 -13.12 6.70
N TRP A 63 4.60 -12.18 6.05
CA TRP A 63 3.98 -11.11 5.27
C TRP A 63 4.21 -11.36 3.79
N THR A 64 3.14 -11.22 3.02
CA THR A 64 3.17 -11.20 1.56
C THR A 64 3.05 -9.76 1.10
N LEU A 65 4.06 -9.27 0.38
CA LEU A 65 4.07 -7.93 -0.20
C LEU A 65 3.56 -8.01 -1.63
N TRP A 66 2.67 -7.10 -2.02
CA TRP A 66 2.06 -7.06 -3.32
C TRP A 66 1.99 -5.63 -3.86
N GLN A 67 2.31 -5.44 -5.14
CA GLN A 67 2.24 -4.15 -5.84
C GLN A 67 1.18 -4.19 -6.94
N SER A 68 0.36 -3.14 -7.01
CA SER A 68 -0.71 -3.04 -7.99
C SER A 68 -0.15 -2.90 -9.41
N PRO A 69 -0.65 -3.70 -10.38
CA PRO A 69 -0.22 -3.59 -11.77
C PRO A 69 -1.10 -2.64 -12.59
N THR A 70 -2.12 -2.01 -11.99
CA THR A 70 -3.14 -1.21 -12.68
C THR A 70 -3.15 0.23 -12.23
N TYR A 71 -3.79 1.09 -13.01
CA TYR A 71 -4.03 2.47 -12.60
C TYR A 71 -4.80 2.57 -11.29
N MET A 72 -4.58 3.66 -10.57
CA MET A 72 -5.04 3.88 -9.22
C MET A 72 -6.55 3.68 -9.06
N ASN A 73 -7.36 4.21 -9.98
CA ASN A 73 -8.81 4.07 -9.97
C ASN A 73 -9.30 2.63 -10.21
N GLU A 74 -8.43 1.72 -10.64
CA GLU A 74 -8.75 0.32 -10.96
C GLU A 74 -8.11 -0.69 -10.00
N SER A 75 -7.23 -0.23 -9.10
CA SER A 75 -6.45 -1.08 -8.20
C SER A 75 -7.29 -2.03 -7.34
N GLY A 76 -8.54 -1.66 -7.02
CA GLY A 76 -9.42 -2.47 -6.18
C GLY A 76 -9.69 -3.88 -6.72
N LYS A 77 -9.80 -4.04 -8.05
CA LYS A 77 -10.02 -5.36 -8.67
C LYS A 77 -8.82 -6.29 -8.43
N GLY A 78 -7.61 -5.76 -8.63
CA GLY A 78 -6.36 -6.47 -8.38
C GLY A 78 -6.20 -6.85 -6.91
N VAL A 79 -6.43 -5.90 -5.99
CA VAL A 79 -6.37 -6.14 -4.54
C VAL A 79 -7.39 -7.22 -4.11
N SER A 80 -8.63 -7.16 -4.60
CA SER A 80 -9.66 -8.15 -4.31
C SER A 80 -9.26 -9.55 -4.80
N SER A 81 -8.73 -9.65 -6.03
CA SER A 81 -8.24 -10.92 -6.56
C SER A 81 -7.06 -11.48 -5.76
N ALA A 82 -6.08 -10.63 -5.43
CA ALA A 82 -4.92 -11.04 -4.65
C ALA A 82 -5.33 -11.54 -3.26
N TYR A 83 -6.22 -10.82 -2.59
CA TYR A 83 -6.73 -11.21 -1.27
C TYR A 83 -7.49 -12.53 -1.30
N ARG A 84 -8.39 -12.74 -2.26
CA ARG A 84 -9.15 -14.00 -2.39
C ARG A 84 -8.26 -15.21 -2.59
N THR A 85 -7.18 -15.06 -3.35
CA THR A 85 -6.20 -16.14 -3.51
C THR A 85 -5.43 -16.36 -2.21
N TRP A 86 -4.87 -15.30 -1.66
CA TRP A 86 -4.00 -15.34 -0.49
C TRP A 86 -4.69 -15.86 0.79
N ILE A 87 -5.94 -15.46 1.06
CA ILE A 87 -6.64 -15.82 2.30
C ILE A 87 -6.96 -17.32 2.38
N ARG A 88 -7.06 -18.02 1.24
CA ARG A 88 -7.21 -19.48 1.20
C ARG A 88 -5.99 -20.20 1.76
N GLU A 89 -4.81 -19.63 1.56
CA GLU A 89 -3.53 -20.14 2.07
C GLU A 89 -3.27 -19.64 3.51
N ASN A 90 -3.88 -18.51 3.90
CA ASN A 90 -3.65 -17.84 5.18
C ASN A 90 -4.97 -17.49 5.90
N PRO A 91 -5.74 -18.47 6.41
CA PRO A 91 -7.11 -18.24 6.91
C PRO A 91 -7.23 -17.25 8.07
N GLN A 92 -6.17 -17.09 8.87
CA GLN A 92 -6.09 -16.14 9.99
C GLN A 92 -5.51 -14.78 9.58
N GLY A 93 -5.22 -14.61 8.29
CA GLY A 93 -4.48 -13.47 7.78
C GLY A 93 -5.34 -12.22 7.60
N ARG A 94 -4.68 -11.05 7.57
CA ARG A 94 -5.36 -9.76 7.37
C ARG A 94 -4.86 -9.02 6.13
N LEU A 95 -5.78 -8.31 5.48
CA LEU A 95 -5.46 -7.42 4.36
C LEU A 95 -5.01 -6.06 4.87
N VAL A 96 -3.90 -5.57 4.33
CA VAL A 96 -3.36 -4.23 4.54
C VAL A 96 -3.25 -3.53 3.19
N VAL A 97 -3.76 -2.30 3.11
CA VAL A 97 -3.65 -1.45 1.91
C VAL A 97 -2.80 -0.23 2.22
N VAL A 98 -1.65 -0.12 1.53
CA VAL A 98 -0.69 0.98 1.64
C VAL A 98 -0.94 2.00 0.53
N HIS A 99 -1.12 3.27 0.90
CA HIS A 99 -1.50 4.34 -0.02
C HIS A 99 -0.87 5.68 0.37
N ASP A 100 -0.88 6.68 -0.52
CA ASP A 100 -0.49 8.05 -0.17
C ASP A 100 -1.57 8.77 0.65
N GLU A 101 -1.14 9.58 1.64
CA GLU A 101 -2.01 10.34 2.54
C GLU A 101 -1.68 11.84 2.45
N LEU A 102 -2.59 12.58 1.81
CA LEU A 102 -2.45 14.03 1.60
C LEU A 102 -2.44 14.82 2.91
N GLU A 103 -3.15 14.35 3.93
CA GLU A 103 -3.36 15.12 5.17
C GLU A 103 -2.26 14.90 6.20
N LYS A 104 -1.16 14.24 5.82
CA LYS A 104 -0.04 13.94 6.71
C LYS A 104 1.28 14.46 6.15
N PRO A 105 2.19 14.95 7.01
CA PRO A 105 3.50 15.39 6.58
C PRO A 105 4.26 14.28 5.84
N LEU A 106 5.15 14.68 4.93
CA LEU A 106 5.92 13.76 4.11
C LEU A 106 6.66 12.71 4.97
N GLY A 107 6.48 11.43 4.66
CA GLY A 107 7.10 10.30 5.36
C GLY A 107 6.43 9.92 6.69
N SER A 108 5.37 10.63 7.12
CA SER A 108 4.62 10.24 8.32
C SER A 108 3.71 9.04 8.04
N VAL A 109 3.79 8.00 8.85
CA VAL A 109 2.93 6.80 8.69
C VAL A 109 1.70 6.89 9.59
N THR A 110 0.54 6.59 9.02
CA THR A 110 -0.69 6.36 9.79
C THR A 110 -1.19 4.94 9.58
N VAL A 111 -1.66 4.30 10.64
CA VAL A 111 -2.34 3.01 10.57
C VAL A 111 -3.76 3.19 11.07
N ARG A 112 -4.73 2.83 10.23
CA ARG A 112 -6.15 2.87 10.60
C ARG A 112 -6.74 1.48 10.43
N ASP A 113 -7.14 0.92 11.55
CA ASP A 113 -7.82 -0.36 11.64
C ASP A 113 -9.22 -0.14 12.22
N LYS A 114 -10.09 0.42 11.38
CA LYS A 114 -11.49 0.71 11.73
C LYS A 114 -12.38 0.47 10.53
N GLU A 115 -13.61 0.06 10.80
CA GLU A 115 -14.65 -0.07 9.78
C GLU A 115 -15.25 1.28 9.39
N GLY A 116 -15.97 1.32 8.26
CA GLY A 116 -16.70 2.51 7.81
C GLY A 116 -15.81 3.69 7.41
N LEU A 117 -14.49 3.50 7.29
CA LEU A 117 -13.58 4.57 6.90
C LEU A 117 -13.88 5.04 5.46
N SER A 118 -14.09 6.34 5.26
CA SER A 118 -14.27 6.91 3.92
C SER A 118 -12.96 6.88 3.11
N ALA A 119 -13.04 6.92 1.78
CA ALA A 119 -11.85 7.00 0.91
C ALA A 119 -11.12 8.36 0.98
N ARG A 120 -11.71 9.37 1.64
CA ARG A 120 -11.17 10.75 1.74
C ARG A 120 -10.70 11.34 0.39
N GLY A 121 -11.41 11.00 -0.70
CA GLY A 121 -11.07 11.45 -2.06
C GLY A 121 -9.98 10.64 -2.77
N HIS A 122 -9.36 9.65 -2.12
CA HIS A 122 -8.33 8.83 -2.74
C HIS A 122 -8.93 7.77 -3.69
N ASN A 123 -8.63 7.88 -4.98
CA ASN A 123 -9.22 7.03 -6.03
C ASN A 123 -8.92 5.53 -5.84
N GLY A 124 -7.72 5.18 -5.37
CA GLY A 124 -7.34 3.80 -5.07
C GLY A 124 -8.16 3.17 -3.95
N LEU A 125 -8.26 3.84 -2.80
CA LEU A 125 -9.14 3.42 -1.71
C LEU A 125 -10.62 3.33 -2.14
N LYS A 126 -11.10 4.27 -2.98
CA LYS A 126 -12.46 4.20 -3.55
C LYS A 126 -12.64 2.93 -4.38
N SER A 127 -11.66 2.59 -5.21
CA SER A 127 -11.65 1.36 -6.01
C SER A 127 -11.64 0.10 -5.14
N CYS A 128 -10.80 0.06 -4.10
CA CYS A 128 -10.74 -1.04 -3.13
C CYS A 128 -12.08 -1.23 -2.41
N LEU A 129 -12.68 -0.16 -1.87
CA LEU A 129 -13.97 -0.22 -1.19
C LEU A 129 -15.07 -0.79 -2.09
N ALA A 130 -15.10 -0.41 -3.36
CA ALA A 130 -16.07 -0.92 -4.33
C ALA A 130 -15.85 -2.40 -4.70
N SER A 131 -14.60 -2.86 -4.70
CA SER A 131 -14.23 -4.20 -5.23
C SER A 131 -14.10 -5.28 -4.15
N LEU A 132 -13.92 -4.88 -2.89
CA LEU A 132 -13.66 -5.80 -1.77
C LEU A 132 -14.92 -6.37 -1.13
N GLY A 133 -16.11 -5.85 -1.47
CA GLY A 133 -17.39 -6.46 -1.06
C GLY A 133 -17.55 -6.64 0.45
N GLY A 134 -17.10 -5.67 1.25
CA GLY A 134 -17.19 -5.72 2.72
C GLY A 134 -16.01 -6.35 3.46
N VAL A 135 -15.00 -6.87 2.74
CA VAL A 135 -13.74 -7.30 3.37
C VAL A 135 -13.11 -6.12 4.13
N LYS A 136 -12.83 -6.34 5.42
CA LYS A 136 -12.14 -5.37 6.27
C LYS A 136 -10.66 -5.38 5.95
N PHE A 137 -10.06 -4.20 5.85
CA PHE A 137 -8.62 -4.06 5.63
C PHE A 137 -8.04 -2.90 6.43
N VAL A 138 -6.82 -3.10 6.92
CA VAL A 138 -6.02 -2.07 7.57
C VAL A 138 -5.53 -1.08 6.53
N ARG A 139 -5.60 0.22 6.83
CA ARG A 139 -5.06 1.26 5.94
C ARG A 139 -3.77 1.80 6.50
N VAL A 140 -2.72 1.70 5.69
CA VAL A 140 -1.43 2.34 5.97
C VAL A 140 -1.31 3.55 5.05
N GLY A 141 -1.49 4.75 5.62
CA GLY A 141 -1.33 6.00 4.89
C GLY A 141 0.10 6.52 5.04
N VAL A 142 0.79 6.70 3.92
CA VAL A 142 2.13 7.29 3.85
C VAL A 142 1.97 8.77 3.51
N GLY A 143 2.33 9.63 4.45
CA GLY A 143 2.16 11.08 4.29
C GLY A 143 2.94 11.61 3.09
N ILE A 144 2.27 12.39 2.25
CA ILE A 144 2.87 13.08 1.10
C ILE A 144 2.76 14.59 1.19
N GLY A 145 2.03 15.11 2.19
CA GLY A 145 1.65 16.51 2.28
C GLY A 145 0.51 16.87 1.32
N ARG A 146 0.10 18.14 1.36
CA ARG A 146 -0.99 18.67 0.53
C ARG A 146 -0.55 19.96 -0.17
N PRO A 147 -0.96 20.20 -1.43
CA PRO A 147 -0.79 21.52 -2.02
C PRO A 147 -1.65 22.56 -1.27
N VAL A 148 -1.28 23.84 -1.40
CA VAL A 148 -2.04 24.96 -0.81
C VAL A 148 -3.46 24.99 -1.36
N SER A 149 -3.60 24.84 -2.68
CA SER A 149 -4.90 24.74 -3.33
C SER A 149 -5.58 23.42 -3.00
N ARG A 150 -6.89 23.48 -2.76
CA ARG A 150 -7.75 22.30 -2.57
C ARG A 150 -8.55 21.94 -3.83
N ALA A 151 -8.34 22.66 -4.93
CA ALA A 151 -9.01 22.36 -6.19
C ALA A 151 -8.63 20.95 -6.67
N PRO A 152 -9.60 20.16 -7.19
CA PRO A 152 -9.35 18.79 -7.61
C PRO A 152 -8.19 18.64 -8.61
N ASP A 153 -8.10 19.54 -9.59
CA ASP A 153 -7.06 19.50 -10.63
C ASP A 153 -5.66 19.78 -10.06
N ASP A 154 -5.56 20.69 -9.09
CA ASP A 154 -4.29 21.00 -8.44
C ASP A 154 -3.81 19.83 -7.57
N VAL A 155 -4.74 19.18 -6.87
CA VAL A 155 -4.44 17.95 -6.10
C VAL A 155 -4.01 16.82 -7.04
N ALA A 156 -4.70 16.64 -8.18
CA ALA A 156 -4.33 15.64 -9.17
C ALA A 156 -2.93 15.88 -9.74
N ARG A 157 -2.59 17.13 -10.11
CA ARG A 157 -1.24 17.50 -10.55
C ARG A 157 -0.20 17.29 -9.45
N TYR A 158 -0.54 17.63 -8.21
CA TYR A 158 0.36 17.46 -7.07
C TYR A 158 0.72 15.99 -6.86
N VAL A 159 -0.27 15.09 -6.77
CA VAL A 159 0.03 13.66 -6.51
C VAL A 159 0.81 13.02 -7.67
N LEU A 160 0.66 13.52 -8.89
CA LEU A 160 1.41 13.05 -10.06
C LEU A 160 2.80 13.68 -10.21
N LYS A 161 3.18 14.63 -9.35
CA LYS A 161 4.54 15.18 -9.29
C LYS A 161 5.53 14.07 -8.91
N LYS A 162 6.68 14.01 -9.61
CA LYS A 162 7.83 13.19 -9.20
C LYS A 162 8.40 13.70 -7.88
N MET A 163 8.65 12.78 -6.96
CA MET A 163 9.41 13.07 -5.75
C MET A 163 10.84 13.44 -6.12
N THR A 164 11.36 14.47 -5.45
CA THR A 164 12.81 14.72 -5.39
C THR A 164 13.52 13.57 -4.67
N PRO A 165 14.84 13.42 -4.81
CA PRO A 165 15.60 12.39 -4.10
C PRO A 165 15.40 12.44 -2.58
N VAL A 166 15.37 13.65 -2.00
CA VAL A 166 15.14 13.85 -0.56
C VAL A 166 13.73 13.46 -0.15
N GLU A 167 12.71 13.80 -0.95
CA GLU A 167 11.33 13.40 -0.68
C GLU A 167 11.18 11.88 -0.74
N ARG A 168 11.78 11.24 -1.76
CA ARG A 168 11.77 9.79 -1.92
C ARG A 168 12.46 9.10 -0.75
N GLN A 169 13.63 9.58 -0.32
CA GLN A 169 14.35 9.02 0.81
C GLN A 169 13.53 9.11 2.12
N LYS A 170 12.81 10.20 2.35
CA LYS A 170 11.90 10.33 3.50
C LYS A 170 10.74 9.33 3.44
N VAL A 171 10.18 9.12 2.25
CA VAL A 171 9.11 8.14 2.03
C VAL A 171 9.64 6.73 2.26
N GLU A 172 10.72 6.32 1.59
CA GLU A 172 11.34 5.00 1.73
C GLU A 172 11.79 4.73 3.18
N GLY A 173 12.39 5.72 3.85
CA GLY A 173 12.79 5.64 5.26
C GLY A 173 11.64 5.46 6.24
N SER A 174 10.39 5.70 5.83
CA SER A 174 9.21 5.41 6.66
C SER A 174 8.87 3.91 6.77
N ALA A 175 9.55 3.05 6.00
CA ALA A 175 9.30 1.61 5.99
C ALA A 175 9.52 0.96 7.37
N GLU A 176 10.52 1.38 8.14
CA GLU A 176 10.73 0.88 9.52
C GLU A 176 9.54 1.21 10.43
N ASP A 177 9.00 2.42 10.35
CA ASP A 177 7.80 2.82 11.12
C ASP A 177 6.57 2.03 10.67
N VAL A 178 6.45 1.69 9.37
CA VAL A 178 5.41 0.76 8.90
C VAL A 178 5.56 -0.61 9.54
N ILE A 179 6.77 -1.20 9.57
CA ILE A 179 7.00 -2.51 10.21
C ILE A 179 6.56 -2.46 11.68
N ASN A 180 7.06 -1.47 12.43
CA ASN A 180 6.77 -1.32 13.85
C ASN A 180 5.26 -1.19 14.13
N LYS A 181 4.54 -0.41 13.31
CA LYS A 181 3.09 -0.25 13.47
C LYS A 181 2.30 -1.48 13.03
N LEU A 182 2.77 -2.23 12.03
CA LEU A 182 2.11 -3.46 11.59
C LEU A 182 2.33 -4.63 12.56
N LEU A 183 3.46 -4.69 13.27
CA LEU A 183 3.67 -5.64 14.36
C LEU A 183 2.69 -5.43 15.54
N ALA A 184 2.16 -4.22 15.69
CA ALA A 184 1.14 -3.90 16.69
C ALA A 184 -0.29 -4.27 16.23
N VAL A 185 -0.52 -4.58 14.94
CA VAL A 185 -1.82 -5.03 14.45
C VAL A 185 -2.13 -6.40 15.05
N ARG A 186 -3.30 -6.52 15.67
CA ARG A 186 -3.78 -7.76 16.28
C ARG A 186 -4.77 -8.48 15.36
N GLY A 187 -4.86 -9.81 15.54
CA GLY A 187 -5.86 -10.67 14.92
C GLY A 187 -7.22 -10.49 15.55
#